data_AF-A0A8J4XWR2-F1
#
_entry.id   AF-A0A8J4XWR2-F1
#
_cell.length_a   1.000
_cell.length_b   1.000
_cell.length_c   1.000
_cell.angle_alpha   90.00
_cell.angle_beta   90.00
_cell.angle_gamma   90.00
#
_symmetry.space_group_name_H-M   'P 1'
#
loop_
_entity.id
_entity.type
_entity.pdbx_description
1 polymer ?
#
loop_
_entity_poly.entity_id
_entity_poly.type
_entity_poly.pdbx_seq_one_letter_code
_entity_poly.pdbx_strand_id
1 'polypeptide(L)'
;MMGAVPKGNATRENIQRMGLMEGQVIFKCPKCCSIKPERAHHCSVCQRCIRKMDHHCPWVNNCVGENNQKFFVLFTFYIALLSLHGLFLGIYQFIICVKSEWRDCSSFSPPATVVLLLFLIFESLLFAIFTAVMFITQANAIWNDETVAAYSAVVLFTFGHTTLTVHLHHLRAVICLTCAFLRKTGQLQCL
;
A
#
# COMPACT_ATOMS: atom_id res chain seq x y z
N MET A 1 -9.89 -13.35 8.36
CA MET A 1 -9.17 -12.80 7.18
C MET A 1 -10.05 -12.99 5.97
N MET A 2 -10.35 -11.91 5.25
CA MET A 2 -11.15 -11.93 4.03
C MET A 2 -10.49 -12.80 2.96
N GLY A 3 -11.29 -13.48 2.13
CA GLY A 3 -10.80 -14.26 0.99
C GLY A 3 -10.05 -15.55 1.34
N ALA A 4 -10.02 -15.96 2.61
CA ALA A 4 -9.19 -17.06 3.00
C ALA A 4 -9.92 -18.41 3.05
N VAL A 5 -9.23 -19.45 2.58
CA VAL A 5 -9.77 -20.81 2.44
C VAL A 5 -9.85 -21.51 3.81
N PRO A 6 -10.95 -22.22 4.12
CA PRO A 6 -11.05 -23.04 5.33
C PRO A 6 -9.95 -24.11 5.39
N LYS A 7 -9.35 -24.31 6.58
CA LYS A 7 -8.38 -25.39 6.82
C LYS A 7 -9.11 -26.72 7.00
N GLY A 8 -8.39 -27.82 6.74
CA GLY A 8 -8.89 -29.18 7.00
C GLY A 8 -10.04 -29.63 6.10
N ASN A 9 -10.43 -28.84 5.10
CA ASN A 9 -11.55 -29.19 4.23
C ASN A 9 -11.21 -30.24 3.16
N ALA A 10 -9.96 -30.72 3.08
CA ALA A 10 -9.55 -31.78 2.16
C ALA A 10 -9.91 -33.21 2.62
N THR A 11 -11.15 -33.40 3.08
CA THR A 11 -11.69 -34.72 3.43
C THR A 11 -12.18 -35.45 2.17
N ARG A 12 -12.24 -36.80 2.22
CA ARG A 12 -12.76 -37.60 1.10
C ARG A 12 -14.21 -37.24 0.78
N GLU A 13 -15.02 -37.01 1.81
CA GLU A 13 -16.42 -36.59 1.69
C GLU A 13 -16.55 -35.24 0.97
N ASN A 14 -15.75 -34.24 1.35
CA ASN A 14 -15.80 -32.92 0.69
C ASN A 14 -15.36 -33.01 -0.77
N ILE A 15 -14.37 -33.85 -1.07
CA ILE A 15 -13.93 -34.10 -2.45
C ILE A 15 -15.06 -34.76 -3.26
N GLN A 16 -15.77 -35.74 -2.70
CA GLN A 16 -16.90 -36.39 -3.37
C GLN A 16 -18.07 -35.43 -3.60
N ARG A 17 -18.36 -34.54 -2.63
CA ARG A 17 -19.41 -33.53 -2.73
C ARG A 17 -19.17 -32.48 -3.81
N MET A 18 -17.94 -32.31 -4.29
CA MET A 18 -17.64 -31.33 -5.34
C MET A 18 -18.15 -31.76 -6.73
N GLY A 19 -18.60 -33.01 -6.91
CA GLY A 19 -19.20 -33.46 -8.18
C GLY A 19 -18.26 -33.29 -9.39
N LEU A 20 -16.97 -33.53 -9.19
CA LEU A 20 -15.94 -33.30 -10.19
C LEU A 20 -16.12 -34.20 -11.41
N MET A 21 -15.87 -33.65 -12.60
CA MET A 21 -15.87 -34.43 -13.83
C MET A 21 -14.70 -35.42 -13.85
N GLU A 22 -14.88 -36.55 -14.52
CA GLU A 22 -13.82 -37.53 -14.71
C GLU A 22 -12.59 -36.87 -15.38
N GLY A 23 -11.43 -36.95 -14.73
CA GLY A 23 -10.18 -36.33 -15.18
C GLY A 23 -9.85 -34.95 -14.59
N GLN A 24 -10.70 -34.35 -13.76
CA GLN A 24 -10.43 -33.04 -13.17
C GLN A 24 -9.42 -33.11 -12.01
N VAL A 25 -8.30 -32.39 -12.12
CA VAL A 25 -7.21 -32.38 -11.13
C VAL A 25 -7.56 -31.48 -9.94
N ILE A 26 -7.47 -32.02 -8.72
CA ILE A 26 -7.71 -31.27 -7.48
C ILE A 26 -6.39 -30.84 -6.86
N PHE A 27 -6.17 -29.53 -6.76
CA PHE A 27 -5.03 -28.99 -6.03
C PHE A 27 -5.32 -28.96 -4.52
N LYS A 28 -4.34 -29.38 -3.72
CA LYS A 28 -4.44 -29.37 -2.26
C LYS A 28 -3.25 -28.63 -1.67
N CYS A 29 -3.47 -27.98 -0.53
CA CYS A 29 -2.41 -27.39 0.26
C CYS A 29 -2.05 -28.36 1.40
N PRO A 30 -0.81 -28.90 1.44
CA PRO A 30 -0.40 -29.80 2.51
C PRO A 30 -0.34 -29.10 3.86
N LYS A 31 0.10 -27.83 3.90
CA LYS A 31 0.20 -27.03 5.14
C LYS A 31 -1.15 -26.69 5.77
N CYS A 32 -2.20 -26.58 4.98
CA CYS A 32 -3.55 -26.23 5.47
C CYS A 32 -4.50 -27.41 5.49
N CYS A 33 -4.08 -28.57 4.98
CA CYS A 33 -4.95 -29.71 4.68
C CYS A 33 -6.24 -29.27 3.97
N SER A 34 -6.11 -28.34 3.01
CA SER A 34 -7.25 -27.70 2.36
C SER A 34 -7.24 -27.92 0.85
N ILE A 35 -8.41 -28.12 0.26
CA ILE A 35 -8.61 -28.08 -1.18
C ILE A 35 -8.34 -26.63 -1.62
N LYS A 36 -7.45 -26.43 -2.57
CA LYS A 36 -7.11 -25.12 -3.12
C LYS A 36 -8.09 -24.81 -4.24
N PRO A 37 -8.97 -23.80 -4.08
CA PRO A 37 -9.72 -23.27 -5.21
C PRO A 37 -8.77 -22.78 -6.30
N GLU A 38 -9.31 -22.60 -7.50
CA GLU A 38 -8.57 -22.00 -8.61
C GLU A 38 -7.94 -20.66 -8.19
N ARG A 39 -6.68 -20.44 -8.62
CA ARG A 39 -5.87 -19.25 -8.31
C ARG A 39 -5.66 -19.00 -6.80
N ALA A 40 -5.89 -19.99 -5.93
CA ALA A 40 -5.61 -19.86 -4.51
C ALA A 40 -4.15 -20.25 -4.18
N HIS A 41 -3.45 -19.38 -3.46
CA HIS A 41 -2.07 -19.62 -3.04
C HIS A 41 -1.95 -19.62 -1.51
N HIS A 42 -0.96 -20.36 -1.00
CA HIS A 42 -0.67 -20.42 0.43
C HIS A 42 0.32 -19.30 0.77
N CYS A 43 -0.08 -18.39 1.65
CA CYS A 43 0.83 -17.39 2.19
C CYS A 43 1.53 -17.96 3.43
N SER A 44 2.87 -18.01 3.39
CA SER A 44 3.69 -18.44 4.54
C SER A 44 3.66 -17.43 5.69
N VAL A 45 3.44 -16.14 5.43
CA VAL A 45 3.32 -15.14 6.49
C VAL A 45 1.99 -15.29 7.22
N CYS A 46 0.88 -15.41 6.48
CA CYS A 46 -0.46 -15.54 7.07
C CYS A 46 -0.83 -16.98 7.47
N GLN A 47 0.02 -17.96 7.15
CA GLN A 47 -0.17 -19.39 7.46
C GLN A 47 -1.53 -19.96 7.03
N ARG A 48 -2.01 -19.50 5.86
CA ARG A 48 -3.29 -19.92 5.28
C ARG A 48 -3.35 -19.72 3.77
N CYS A 49 -4.23 -20.45 3.11
CA CYS A 49 -4.53 -20.24 1.70
C CYS A 49 -5.48 -19.05 1.51
N ILE A 50 -5.19 -18.23 0.49
CA ILE A 50 -5.97 -17.05 0.10
C ILE A 50 -6.47 -17.25 -1.32
N ARG A 51 -7.76 -17.00 -1.57
CA ARG A 51 -8.41 -17.08 -2.88
C ARG A 51 -7.97 -15.92 -3.77
N LYS A 52 -7.70 -16.21 -5.06
CA LYS A 52 -7.09 -15.27 -6.02
C LYS A 52 -6.01 -14.43 -5.34
N MET A 53 -5.06 -15.09 -4.68
CA MET A 53 -4.02 -14.40 -3.94
C MET A 53 -3.16 -13.60 -4.92
N ASP A 54 -3.04 -12.31 -4.68
CA ASP A 54 -2.12 -11.45 -5.43
C ASP A 54 -0.76 -11.43 -4.71
N HIS A 55 -0.71 -10.83 -3.52
CA HIS A 55 0.51 -10.80 -2.70
C HIS A 55 0.19 -10.67 -1.20
N HIS A 56 1.21 -10.90 -0.37
CA HIS A 56 1.20 -10.45 1.02
C HIS A 56 1.78 -9.05 1.09
N CYS A 57 1.01 -8.10 1.61
CA CYS A 57 1.45 -6.72 1.72
C CYS A 57 1.79 -6.39 3.17
N PRO A 58 3.08 -6.15 3.50
CA PRO A 58 3.49 -5.79 4.86
C PRO A 58 2.84 -4.48 5.34
N TRP A 59 2.59 -3.53 4.42
CA TRP A 59 2.05 -2.20 4.73
C TRP A 59 0.64 -2.24 5.31
N VAL A 60 -0.19 -3.18 4.86
CA VAL A 60 -1.54 -3.41 5.40
C VAL A 60 -1.59 -4.61 6.34
N ASN A 61 -0.42 -5.21 6.64
CA ASN A 61 -0.26 -6.43 7.43
C ASN A 61 -1.28 -7.53 7.07
N ASN A 62 -1.49 -7.72 5.76
CA ASN A 62 -2.57 -8.57 5.26
C ASN A 62 -2.26 -9.05 3.83
N CYS A 63 -2.87 -10.18 3.44
CA CYS A 63 -2.85 -10.59 2.04
C CYS A 63 -3.85 -9.78 1.23
N VAL A 64 -3.46 -9.41 0.02
CA VAL A 64 -4.34 -8.86 -1.01
C VAL A 64 -4.81 -10.02 -1.89
N GLY A 65 -6.12 -10.12 -2.09
CA GLY A 65 -6.75 -11.13 -2.95
C GLY A 65 -8.21 -10.79 -3.24
N GLU A 66 -9.00 -11.77 -3.67
CA GLU A 66 -10.37 -11.57 -4.22
C GLU A 66 -11.24 -10.60 -3.41
N ASN A 67 -11.30 -10.79 -2.09
CA ASN A 67 -12.26 -10.07 -1.24
C ASN A 67 -11.76 -8.71 -0.73
N ASN A 68 -10.53 -8.31 -1.02
CA ASN A 68 -9.99 -7.01 -0.62
C ASN A 68 -9.18 -6.28 -1.68
N GLN A 69 -9.09 -6.82 -2.90
CA GLN A 69 -8.40 -6.19 -4.03
C GLN A 69 -8.98 -4.79 -4.33
N LYS A 70 -10.31 -4.63 -4.32
CA LYS A 70 -10.97 -3.33 -4.51
C LYS A 70 -10.51 -2.30 -3.47
N PHE A 71 -10.48 -2.69 -2.20
CA PHE A 71 -10.04 -1.80 -1.12
C PHE A 71 -8.56 -1.44 -1.26
N PHE A 72 -7.73 -2.38 -1.68
CA PHE A 72 -6.31 -2.13 -1.93
C PHE A 72 -6.09 -1.16 -3.09
N VAL A 73 -6.82 -1.29 -4.20
CA VAL A 73 -6.75 -0.37 -5.34
C VAL A 73 -7.15 1.05 -4.92
N LEU A 74 -8.29 1.19 -4.22
CA LEU A 74 -8.73 2.48 -3.70
C LEU A 74 -7.72 3.07 -2.72
N PHE A 75 -7.15 2.26 -1.84
CA PHE A 75 -6.09 2.68 -0.93
C PHE A 75 -4.88 3.24 -1.70
N THR A 76 -4.36 2.52 -2.70
CA THR A 76 -3.23 3.01 -3.51
C THR A 76 -3.54 4.29 -4.27
N PHE A 77 -4.77 4.44 -4.76
CA PHE A 77 -5.22 5.65 -5.44
C PHE A 77 -5.24 6.86 -4.50
N TYR A 78 -5.84 6.73 -3.31
CA TYR A 78 -5.88 7.83 -2.35
C TYR A 78 -4.51 8.21 -1.81
N ILE A 79 -3.61 7.25 -1.59
CA ILE A 79 -2.22 7.57 -1.22
C ILE A 79 -1.52 8.31 -2.35
N ALA A 80 -1.69 7.92 -3.61
CA ALA A 80 -1.11 8.65 -4.74
C ALA A 80 -1.60 10.11 -4.78
N LEU A 81 -2.89 10.35 -4.57
CA LEU A 81 -3.45 11.71 -4.49
C LEU A 81 -2.88 12.50 -3.30
N LEU A 82 -2.77 11.88 -2.13
CA LEU A 82 -2.20 12.53 -0.94
C LEU A 82 -0.72 12.87 -1.14
N SER A 83 0.06 11.97 -1.74
CA SER A 83 1.47 12.22 -2.06
C SER A 83 1.65 13.33 -3.09
N LEU A 84 0.80 13.39 -4.12
CA LEU A 84 0.79 14.51 -5.08
C LEU A 84 0.42 15.84 -4.42
N HIS A 85 -0.56 15.82 -3.51
CA HIS A 85 -0.95 17.00 -2.74
C HIS A 85 0.19 17.48 -1.82
N GLY A 86 0.85 16.56 -1.10
CA GLY A 86 2.02 16.85 -0.28
C GLY A 86 3.18 17.41 -1.09
N LEU A 87 3.43 16.85 -2.28
CA LEU A 87 4.45 17.34 -3.21
C LEU A 87 4.16 18.78 -3.65
N PHE A 88 2.90 19.06 -4.03
CA PHE A 88 2.47 20.40 -4.41
C PHE A 88 2.67 21.41 -3.27
N LEU A 89 2.21 21.08 -2.06
CA LEU A 89 2.37 21.96 -0.88
C LEU A 89 3.85 22.18 -0.53
N GLY A 90 4.66 21.12 -0.59
CA GLY A 90 6.10 21.20 -0.32
C GLY A 90 6.83 22.12 -1.31
N ILE A 91 6.56 21.97 -2.61
CA ILE A 91 7.12 22.84 -3.66
C ILE A 91 6.62 24.28 -3.49
N TYR A 92 5.33 24.47 -3.24
CA TYR A 92 4.74 25.79 -3.04
C TYR A 92 5.38 26.52 -1.86
N GLN A 93 5.54 25.84 -0.71
CA GLN A 93 6.21 26.38 0.47
C GLN A 93 7.69 26.71 0.18
N PHE A 94 8.39 25.84 -0.54
CA PHE A 94 9.78 26.08 -0.92
C PHE A 94 9.92 27.35 -1.77
N ILE A 95 9.04 27.53 -2.77
CA ILE A 95 9.03 28.73 -3.63
C ILE A 95 8.77 30.00 -2.82
N ILE A 96 7.81 29.98 -1.89
CA ILE A 96 7.54 31.12 -1.01
C ILE A 96 8.78 31.46 -0.19
N CYS A 97 9.40 30.46 0.43
CA CYS A 97 10.57 30.68 1.29
C CYS A 97 11.81 31.16 0.56
N VAL A 98 11.99 30.78 -0.69
CA VAL A 98 13.04 31.33 -1.55
C VAL A 98 12.78 32.81 -1.87
N LYS A 99 11.52 33.21 -2.00
CA LYS A 99 11.12 34.60 -2.31
C LYS A 99 11.02 35.50 -1.07
N SER A 100 10.87 34.93 0.12
CA SER A 100 10.75 35.64 1.40
C SER A 100 12.00 35.48 2.26
N GLU A 101 12.02 36.11 3.43
CA GLU A 101 13.03 35.80 4.44
C GLU A 101 12.78 34.41 5.03
N TRP A 102 13.77 33.53 4.96
CA TRP A 102 13.66 32.16 5.49
C TRP A 102 13.34 32.10 6.99
N ARG A 103 13.63 33.18 7.74
CA ARG A 103 13.32 33.30 9.17
C ARG A 103 11.82 33.34 9.44
N ASP A 104 11.03 33.80 8.47
CA ASP A 104 9.58 33.90 8.59
C ASP A 104 8.85 32.63 8.11
N CYS A 105 9.57 31.66 7.56
CA CYS A 105 8.96 30.46 7.00
C CYS A 105 8.52 29.44 8.05
N SER A 106 9.29 29.26 9.11
CA SER A 106 8.99 28.29 10.15
C SER A 106 9.61 28.72 11.47
N SER A 107 9.24 28.03 12.56
CA SER A 107 9.88 28.24 13.87
C SER A 107 11.25 27.58 13.98
N PHE A 108 11.67 26.79 12.98
CA PHE A 108 12.99 26.19 12.92
C PHE A 108 14.00 27.16 12.29
N SER A 109 15.29 26.88 12.51
CA SER A 109 16.34 27.64 11.82
C SER A 109 16.21 27.49 10.30
N PRO A 110 16.63 28.50 9.51
CA PRO A 110 16.59 28.44 8.04
C PRO A 110 17.23 27.16 7.45
N PRO A 111 18.43 26.72 7.90
CA PRO A 111 19.02 25.48 7.37
C PRO A 111 18.18 24.24 7.68
N ALA A 112 17.64 24.14 8.90
CA ALA A 112 16.77 23.04 9.29
C ALA A 112 15.48 23.02 8.45
N THR A 113 14.88 24.19 8.21
CA THR A 113 13.68 24.31 7.36
C THR A 113 13.94 23.82 5.95
N VAL A 114 15.06 24.22 5.33
CA VAL A 114 15.45 23.75 3.99
C VAL A 114 15.59 22.23 3.95
N VAL A 115 16.34 21.65 4.90
CA VAL A 115 16.56 20.19 4.96
C VAL A 115 15.23 19.44 5.12
N LEU A 116 14.34 19.93 5.99
CA LEU A 116 13.02 19.33 6.19
C LEU A 116 12.15 19.41 4.94
N LEU A 117 12.12 20.54 4.24
CA LEU A 117 11.35 20.69 3.00
C LEU A 117 11.88 19.80 1.88
N LEU A 118 13.20 19.70 1.71
CA LEU A 118 13.81 18.81 0.72
C LEU A 118 13.47 17.35 1.00
N PHE A 119 13.54 16.94 2.26
CA PHE A 119 13.17 15.59 2.67
C PHE A 119 11.69 15.29 2.39
N LEU A 120 10.79 16.23 2.71
CA LEU A 120 9.36 16.08 2.47
C LEU A 120 9.00 15.99 0.98
N ILE A 121 9.62 16.82 0.14
CA ILE A 121 9.43 16.80 -1.31
C ILE A 121 9.92 15.46 -1.88
N PHE A 122 11.11 15.01 -1.45
CA PHE A 122 11.68 13.74 -1.88
C PHE A 122 10.80 12.55 -1.48
N GLU A 123 10.35 12.51 -0.23
CA GLU A 123 9.47 11.44 0.29
C GLU A 123 8.12 11.44 -0.44
N SER A 124 7.50 12.61 -0.62
CA SER A 124 6.25 12.75 -1.38
C SER A 124 6.39 12.27 -2.83
N LEU A 125 7.51 12.59 -3.50
CA LEU A 125 7.77 12.13 -4.86
C LEU A 125 7.95 10.61 -4.94
N LEU A 126 8.74 10.03 -4.03
CA LEU A 126 8.95 8.58 -3.97
C LEU A 126 7.62 7.84 -3.75
N PHE A 127 6.81 8.28 -2.78
CA PHE A 127 5.51 7.67 -2.52
C PHE A 127 4.53 7.85 -3.67
N ALA A 128 4.51 9.01 -4.33
CA ALA A 128 3.68 9.23 -5.50
C ALA A 128 4.03 8.27 -6.65
N ILE A 129 5.31 8.09 -6.95
CA ILE A 129 5.76 7.15 -8.00
C ILE A 129 5.42 5.71 -7.62
N PHE A 130 5.77 5.29 -6.40
CA PHE A 130 5.51 3.93 -5.92
C PHE A 130 4.02 3.59 -5.98
N THR A 131 3.16 4.47 -5.45
CA THR A 131 1.72 4.22 -5.41
C THR A 131 1.04 4.35 -6.77
N ALA A 132 1.52 5.23 -7.66
CA ALA A 132 1.07 5.29 -9.04
C ALA A 132 1.37 3.99 -9.80
N VAL A 133 2.59 3.45 -9.68
CA VAL A 133 2.96 2.16 -10.30
C VAL A 133 2.06 1.05 -9.77
N MET A 134 1.91 0.94 -8.45
CA MET A 134 1.03 -0.08 -7.84
C MET A 134 -0.42 0.06 -8.29
N PHE A 135 -0.94 1.27 -8.38
CA PHE A 135 -2.30 1.51 -8.87
C PHE A 135 -2.47 1.06 -10.33
N ILE A 136 -1.54 1.48 -11.21
CA ILE A 136 -1.57 1.13 -12.63
C ILE A 136 -1.47 -0.39 -12.83
N THR A 137 -0.56 -1.06 -12.12
CA THR A 137 -0.41 -2.51 -12.24
C THR A 137 -1.68 -3.24 -11.79
N GLN A 138 -2.30 -2.81 -10.69
CA GLN A 138 -3.55 -3.42 -10.21
C GLN A 138 -4.73 -3.12 -11.14
N ALA A 139 -4.81 -1.92 -11.71
CA ALA A 139 -5.84 -1.56 -12.68
C ALA A 139 -5.72 -2.38 -13.97
N ASN A 140 -4.49 -2.55 -14.47
CA ASN A 140 -4.21 -3.38 -15.65
C ASN A 140 -4.54 -4.86 -15.40
N ALA A 141 -4.24 -5.36 -14.20
CA ALA A 141 -4.58 -6.73 -13.81
C ALA A 141 -6.10 -6.97 -13.81
N ILE A 142 -6.86 -6.01 -13.27
CA ILE A 142 -8.32 -6.05 -13.28
C ILE A 142 -8.85 -5.99 -14.73
N TRP A 143 -8.24 -5.15 -15.58
CA TRP A 143 -8.66 -5.01 -16.97
C TRP A 143 -8.48 -6.28 -17.79
N ASN A 144 -7.39 -7.02 -17.58
CA ASN A 144 -7.09 -8.26 -18.30
C ASN A 144 -7.54 -9.55 -17.56
N ASP A 145 -8.23 -9.42 -16.42
CA ASP A 145 -8.59 -10.51 -15.50
C ASP A 145 -7.41 -11.39 -15.03
N GLU A 146 -6.22 -10.80 -14.97
CA GLU A 146 -4.99 -11.46 -14.51
C GLU A 146 -4.76 -11.25 -13.01
N THR A 147 -4.09 -12.19 -12.35
CA THR A 147 -3.59 -12.04 -10.98
C THR A 147 -2.11 -11.73 -11.13
N VAL A 148 -1.62 -10.67 -10.50
CA VAL A 148 -0.24 -10.18 -10.66
C VAL A 148 0.71 -11.04 -9.82
N ALA A 149 0.68 -12.35 -10.02
CA ALA A 149 1.57 -13.29 -9.35
C ALA A 149 3.02 -13.18 -9.87
N ALA A 150 3.24 -12.60 -11.06
CA ALA A 150 4.55 -12.55 -11.71
C ALA A 150 5.25 -11.18 -11.64
N TYR A 151 4.52 -10.05 -11.74
CA TYR A 151 5.15 -8.71 -11.84
C TYR A 151 5.31 -7.98 -10.49
N SER A 152 4.43 -8.23 -9.51
CA SER A 152 4.46 -7.56 -8.20
C SER A 152 5.66 -7.94 -7.34
N ALA A 153 6.26 -9.12 -7.58
CA ALA A 153 7.42 -9.59 -6.83
C ALA A 153 8.68 -8.72 -7.04
N VAL A 154 8.85 -8.11 -8.21
CA VAL A 154 10.05 -7.31 -8.55
C VAL A 154 10.02 -5.93 -7.87
N VAL A 155 8.84 -5.33 -7.72
CA VAL A 155 8.67 -3.98 -7.14
C VAL A 155 8.60 -4.03 -5.61
N LEU A 156 8.00 -5.08 -5.02
CA LEU A 156 7.93 -5.24 -3.55
C LEU A 156 9.28 -5.60 -2.91
N PHE A 157 10.16 -6.34 -3.60
CA PHE A 157 11.44 -6.77 -3.03
C PHE A 157 12.48 -5.63 -2.93
N THR A 158 12.37 -4.60 -3.77
CA THR A 158 13.31 -3.48 -3.82
C THR A 158 13.04 -2.40 -2.77
N PHE A 159 11.80 -2.25 -2.30
CA PHE A 159 11.41 -1.17 -1.37
C PHE A 159 10.95 -1.64 0.02
N GLY A 160 10.82 -2.95 0.28
CA GLY A 160 10.16 -3.49 1.47
C GLY A 160 10.97 -3.51 2.78
N HIS A 161 12.29 -3.27 2.78
CA HIS A 161 13.12 -3.49 3.96
C HIS A 161 13.46 -2.23 4.79
N THR A 162 13.11 -1.02 4.35
CA THR A 162 13.67 0.22 4.93
C THR A 162 12.67 1.29 5.41
N THR A 163 11.36 1.11 5.24
CA THR A 163 10.41 2.25 5.29
C THR A 163 9.37 2.25 6.43
N LEU A 164 9.24 1.17 7.22
CA LEU A 164 8.16 1.07 8.22
C LEU A 164 8.41 1.85 9.52
N THR A 165 9.66 2.03 9.95
CA THR A 165 10.00 2.78 11.18
C THR A 165 10.12 4.29 10.96
N VAL A 166 10.39 4.70 9.72
CA VAL A 166 10.63 6.10 9.34
C VAL A 166 9.27 6.82 9.21
N HIS A 167 8.25 6.15 8.65
CA HIS A 167 6.95 6.75 8.34
C HIS A 167 6.13 7.25 9.54
N LEU A 168 6.18 6.56 10.69
CA LEU A 168 5.34 6.91 11.86
C LEU A 168 5.85 8.15 12.61
N HIS A 169 7.16 8.39 12.58
CA HIS A 169 7.77 9.62 13.10
C HIS A 169 7.65 10.79 12.11
N HIS A 170 7.71 10.52 10.80
CA HIS A 170 7.49 11.55 9.77
C HIS A 170 6.04 12.00 9.67
N LEU A 171 5.05 11.12 9.85
CA LEU A 171 3.64 11.52 9.85
C LEU A 171 3.33 12.55 10.96
N ARG A 172 3.96 12.42 12.13
CA ARG A 172 3.88 13.44 13.20
C ARG A 172 4.55 14.76 12.82
N ALA A 173 5.69 14.73 12.14
CA ALA A 173 6.36 15.93 11.65
C ALA A 173 5.57 16.62 10.51
N VAL A 174 5.01 15.85 9.57
CA VAL A 174 4.15 16.32 8.48
C VAL A 174 2.89 16.96 9.04
N ILE A 175 2.20 16.32 9.99
CA ILE A 175 1.00 16.88 10.65
C ILE A 175 1.36 18.17 11.40
N CYS A 176 2.51 18.22 12.07
CA CYS A 176 2.94 19.42 12.79
C CYS A 176 3.26 20.59 11.84
N LEU A 177 3.91 20.30 10.71
CA LEU A 177 4.26 21.28 9.67
C LEU A 177 3.04 21.75 8.86
N THR A 178 2.11 20.85 8.51
CA THR A 178 0.83 21.23 7.88
C THR A 178 -0.06 22.00 8.86
N CYS A 179 -0.12 21.64 10.14
CA CYS A 179 -0.81 22.45 11.15
C CYS A 179 -0.17 23.83 11.33
N ALA A 180 1.16 23.94 11.34
CA ALA A 180 1.86 25.22 11.44
C ALA A 180 1.62 26.10 10.18
N PHE A 181 1.58 25.48 9.00
CA PHE A 181 1.29 26.13 7.73
C PHE A 181 -0.17 26.61 7.64
N LEU A 182 -1.14 25.74 7.91
CA LEU A 182 -2.58 26.07 7.88
C LEU A 182 -2.96 27.14 8.92
N ARG A 183 -2.24 27.19 10.04
CA ARG A 183 -2.39 28.24 11.06
C ARG A 183 -1.81 29.59 10.61
N LYS A 184 -0.75 29.60 9.77
CA LYS A 184 -0.19 30.82 9.18
C LYS A 184 -0.99 31.35 7.98
N THR A 185 -1.61 30.47 7.19
CA THR A 185 -2.43 30.85 6.02
C THR A 185 -3.89 31.14 6.36
N GLY A 186 -4.28 31.09 7.65
CA GLY A 186 -5.64 31.39 8.11
C GLY A 186 -6.69 30.35 7.74
N GLN A 187 -6.28 29.17 7.27
CA GLN A 187 -7.18 28.08 6.85
C GLN A 187 -7.57 27.11 7.99
N LEU A 188 -6.99 27.26 9.18
CA LEU A 188 -7.40 26.56 10.40
C LEU A 188 -7.80 27.59 11.49
N GLN A 189 -9.10 27.70 11.79
CA GLN A 189 -9.57 28.28 13.04
C GLN A 189 -9.64 27.15 14.08
N CYS A 190 -8.96 27.33 15.22
CA CYS A 190 -9.10 26.41 16.37
C CYS A 190 -10.57 26.34 16.80
N LEU A 191 -11.10 25.12 16.91
CA LEU A 191 -12.07 24.79 17.95
C LEU A 191 -11.29 24.49 19.24
#